data_AF-A0A960RTX1-F1
#
_entry.id   AF-A0A960RTX1-F1
#
_cell.length_a   1.000
_cell.length_b   1.000
_cell.length_c   1.000
_cell.angle_alpha   90.00
_cell.angle_beta   90.00
_cell.angle_gamma   90.00
#
_symmetry.space_group_name_H-M   'P 1'
#
loop_
_entity.id
_entity.type
_entity.pdbx_description
1 polymer ?
#
loop_
_entity_poly.entity_id
_entity_poly.type
_entity_poly.pdbx_seq_one_letter_code
_entity_poly.pdbx_strand_id
1 'polypeptide(L)'
;MEEKDSGPLRLLILGIPIDDVSTYGAVAAIQQMIARYHEDRRPRYVSTVNSDFLANALGWRSTHVRDPELLQTLRTSDLTTADGMPLVWLSRWLSPSLAERVTGADLVLRLASSLAAKKMSVYLLGGTEAVAQGAAHKLESSFSDLRITGVASPYLDIHGLELENSLERDALLLEQINAASPDVLLINLGNPKQELWFDRVKHQLKVPVSIGVGGTFSFLAGTLKRAPAWMQKYGLEWLYRLQQEPRRLLYRYVVDIAKFFYMAIPLVIYHRLNDWIYRLFPLREDALQYDKLFISPHKTVVTIGLPFSIDKSVVPSLFRRIDDAFDHDDLIFDFSRCRRVDLTGLALLAETWMRASREKKEVYGVGMRGDLRLLIKLHRIWDLLRHNQYAKPVEIVSRFLTDNNHSPLYEAVYQEKGFVVLSFLGRLDNHQDYEQYYEKYATFLHLKHCIVDLGYCTYIDNLGITFLMKLRKQLIYEGKTLRLAALSPELHRQFTLAGVSSLFAIYRTLEEAIRG
;
A
#
# COMPACT_ATOMS: atom_id res chain seq x y z
N MET A 1 10.47 -19.31 14.50
CA MET A 1 10.29 -18.18 13.59
C MET A 1 8.81 -17.91 13.56
N GLU A 2 8.34 -16.98 14.37
CA GLU A 2 6.95 -16.51 14.30
C GLU A 2 6.73 -15.93 12.91
N GLU A 3 5.72 -16.44 12.22
CA GLU A 3 5.22 -15.88 10.98
C GLU A 3 4.80 -14.44 11.33
N LYS A 4 5.61 -13.44 10.96
CA LYS A 4 5.22 -12.02 11.03
C LYS A 4 3.90 -11.94 10.29
N ASP A 5 2.82 -11.82 11.06
CA ASP A 5 1.43 -11.94 10.65
C ASP A 5 1.14 -10.85 9.60
N SER A 6 1.39 -11.16 8.33
CA SER A 6 0.92 -10.35 7.22
C SER A 6 -0.58 -10.38 7.35
N GLY A 7 -1.19 -9.27 7.77
CA GLY A 7 -2.62 -9.16 7.96
C GLY A 7 -3.42 -9.68 6.76
N PRO A 8 -4.75 -9.74 6.87
CA PRO A 8 -5.59 -10.31 5.80
C PRO A 8 -5.24 -9.72 4.44
N LEU A 9 -5.27 -10.56 3.41
CA LEU A 9 -4.99 -10.13 2.04
C LEU A 9 -5.90 -8.96 1.67
N ARG A 10 -5.33 -7.88 1.13
CA ARG A 10 -6.08 -6.69 0.73
C ARG A 10 -6.21 -6.57 -0.77
N LEU A 11 -7.36 -6.07 -1.22
CA LEU A 11 -7.66 -5.74 -2.61
C LEU A 11 -7.80 -4.22 -2.73
N LEU A 12 -7.07 -3.59 -3.65
CA LEU A 12 -7.24 -2.17 -3.90
C LEU A 12 -8.48 -1.93 -4.77
N ILE A 13 -9.48 -1.21 -4.24
CA ILE A 13 -10.66 -0.80 -5.01
C ILE A 13 -10.71 0.73 -5.02
N LEU A 14 -10.48 1.32 -6.20
CA LEU A 14 -10.57 2.77 -6.43
C LEU A 14 -9.81 3.59 -5.38
N GLY A 15 -8.62 3.12 -5.00
CA GLY A 15 -7.68 3.84 -4.13
C GLY A 15 -7.81 3.54 -2.65
N ILE A 16 -8.75 2.68 -2.28
CA ILE A 16 -8.98 2.24 -0.91
C ILE A 16 -8.65 0.74 -0.82
N PRO A 17 -7.70 0.34 0.04
CA PRO A 17 -7.47 -1.07 0.35
C PRO A 17 -8.67 -1.64 1.10
N ILE A 18 -9.17 -2.78 0.64
CA ILE A 18 -10.27 -3.52 1.26
C ILE A 18 -9.77 -4.90 1.64
N ASP A 19 -9.95 -5.28 2.90
CA ASP A 19 -9.55 -6.59 3.41
C ASP A 19 -10.48 -7.69 2.88
N ASP A 20 -9.88 -8.73 2.30
CA ASP A 20 -10.56 -9.94 1.85
C ASP A 20 -10.85 -10.86 3.04
N VAL A 21 -11.84 -10.47 3.85
CA VAL A 21 -12.21 -11.18 5.09
C VAL A 21 -13.68 -11.57 5.10
N SER A 22 -13.96 -12.71 5.73
CA SER A 22 -15.31 -13.08 6.13
C SER A 22 -15.75 -12.27 7.34
N THR A 23 -17.05 -12.28 7.66
CA THR A 23 -17.54 -11.61 8.88
C THR A 23 -16.89 -12.18 10.14
N TYR A 24 -16.64 -13.50 10.18
CA TYR A 24 -15.92 -14.15 11.29
C TYR A 24 -14.43 -13.75 11.33
N GLY A 25 -13.78 -13.68 10.16
CA GLY A 25 -12.40 -13.22 10.03
C GLY A 25 -12.23 -11.78 10.51
N ALA A 26 -13.18 -10.89 10.18
CA ALA A 26 -13.20 -9.52 10.67
C ALA A 26 -13.32 -9.45 12.20
N VAL A 27 -14.19 -10.26 12.82
CA VAL A 27 -14.29 -10.33 14.29
C VAL A 27 -12.98 -10.84 14.90
N ALA A 28 -12.36 -11.87 14.33
CA ALA A 28 -11.08 -12.38 14.80
C ALA A 28 -9.96 -11.33 14.71
N ALA A 29 -9.88 -10.61 13.60
CA ALA A 29 -8.93 -9.50 13.42
C ALA A 29 -9.15 -8.40 14.46
N ILE A 30 -10.40 -8.00 14.73
CA ILE A 30 -10.74 -7.02 15.77
C ILE A 30 -10.28 -7.50 17.16
N GLN A 31 -10.45 -8.79 17.47
CA GLN A 31 -9.99 -9.32 18.76
C GLN A 31 -8.46 -9.30 18.89
N GLN A 32 -7.74 -9.60 17.82
CA GLN A 32 -6.27 -9.47 17.81
C GLN A 32 -5.84 -8.00 17.97
N MET A 33 -6.56 -7.07 17.36
CA MET A 33 -6.33 -5.63 17.52
C MET A 33 -6.52 -5.17 18.97
N ILE A 34 -7.57 -5.65 19.64
CA ILE A 34 -7.80 -5.39 21.07
C ILE A 34 -6.64 -5.93 21.91
N ALA A 35 -6.20 -7.17 21.65
CA ALA A 35 -5.09 -7.77 22.38
C ALA A 35 -3.78 -6.98 22.20
N ARG A 36 -3.44 -6.62 20.96
CA ARG A 36 -2.22 -5.87 20.62
C ARG A 36 -2.20 -4.45 21.19
N TYR A 37 -3.35 -3.85 21.47
CA TYR A 37 -3.42 -2.53 22.11
C TYR A 37 -2.68 -2.48 23.46
N HIS A 38 -2.65 -3.58 24.20
CA HIS A 38 -1.93 -3.63 25.48
C HIS A 38 -0.41 -3.54 25.31
N GLU A 39 0.11 -3.90 24.14
CA GLU A 39 1.54 -3.87 23.80
C GLU A 39 1.95 -2.51 23.24
N ASP A 40 1.18 -1.95 22.29
CA ASP A 40 1.57 -0.76 21.53
C ASP A 40 0.81 0.53 21.90
N ARG A 41 -0.27 0.42 22.68
CA ARG A 41 -1.17 1.53 23.06
C ARG A 41 -1.71 2.33 21.88
N ARG A 42 -1.73 1.73 20.68
CA ARG A 42 -2.18 2.39 19.45
C ARG A 42 -3.67 2.13 19.21
N PRO A 43 -4.53 3.17 19.24
CA PRO A 43 -5.94 3.04 18.85
C PRO A 43 -6.06 2.67 17.38
N ARG A 44 -6.98 1.75 17.09
CA ARG A 44 -7.19 1.22 15.75
C ARG A 44 -8.58 1.55 15.21
N TYR A 45 -8.68 1.64 13.90
CA TYR A 45 -9.92 1.99 13.21
C TYR A 45 -10.39 0.89 12.26
N VAL A 46 -11.69 0.60 12.33
CA VAL A 46 -12.38 -0.30 11.42
C VAL A 46 -13.40 0.49 10.59
N SER A 47 -13.23 0.44 9.26
CA SER A 47 -14.11 1.08 8.28
C SER A 47 -15.00 0.04 7.60
N THR A 48 -16.31 0.29 7.53
CA THR A 48 -17.25 -0.55 6.77
C THR A 48 -17.61 0.15 5.46
N VAL A 49 -16.73 0.04 4.46
CA VAL A 49 -16.78 0.84 3.23
C VAL A 49 -17.90 0.35 2.32
N ASN A 50 -18.67 1.29 1.79
CA ASN A 50 -19.66 1.05 0.73
C ASN A 50 -19.48 2.10 -0.40
N SER A 51 -20.39 2.13 -1.39
CA SER A 51 -20.26 3.04 -2.54
C SER A 51 -20.34 4.52 -2.18
N ASP A 52 -20.98 4.89 -1.07
CA ASP A 52 -21.08 6.28 -0.61
C ASP A 52 -19.72 6.84 -0.20
N PHE A 53 -18.92 6.01 0.48
CA PHE A 53 -17.56 6.38 0.88
C PHE A 53 -16.71 6.73 -0.34
N LEU A 54 -16.84 5.96 -1.42
CA LEU A 54 -16.19 6.27 -2.69
C LEU A 54 -16.68 7.60 -3.28
N ALA A 55 -17.99 7.85 -3.24
CA ALA A 55 -18.59 9.07 -3.77
C ALA A 55 -18.21 10.33 -2.96
N ASN A 56 -18.01 10.19 -1.65
CA ASN A 56 -17.61 11.28 -0.77
C ASN A 56 -16.10 11.54 -0.84
N ALA A 57 -15.27 10.49 -0.86
CA ALA A 57 -13.80 10.63 -0.93
C ALA A 57 -13.30 11.06 -2.31
N LEU A 58 -13.86 10.52 -3.40
CA LEU A 58 -13.29 10.66 -4.74
C LEU A 58 -14.02 11.69 -5.59
N GLY A 59 -13.33 12.30 -6.54
CA GLY A 59 -13.92 13.11 -7.59
C GLY A 59 -14.31 12.30 -8.83
N TRP A 60 -15.04 12.93 -9.77
CA TRP A 60 -15.38 12.30 -11.04
C TRP A 60 -14.14 11.86 -11.82
N ARG A 61 -13.23 12.80 -12.12
CA ARG A 61 -11.98 12.53 -12.85
C ARG A 61 -11.03 11.66 -12.04
N SER A 62 -10.32 10.72 -12.70
CA SER A 62 -9.41 9.73 -12.10
C SER A 62 -8.35 10.28 -11.15
N THR A 63 -7.89 11.51 -11.37
CA THR A 63 -6.86 12.17 -10.56
C THR A 63 -7.41 13.19 -9.57
N HIS A 64 -8.72 13.37 -9.50
CA HIS A 64 -9.35 14.32 -8.59
C HIS A 64 -9.87 13.58 -7.35
N VAL A 65 -9.43 14.05 -6.18
CA VAL A 65 -9.91 13.62 -4.86
C VAL A 65 -10.83 14.72 -4.35
N ARG A 66 -12.02 14.35 -3.86
CA ARG A 66 -13.02 15.29 -3.35
C ARG A 66 -12.71 15.66 -1.89
N ASP A 67 -12.38 14.65 -1.09
CA ASP A 67 -12.05 14.79 0.32
C ASP A 67 -10.76 14.00 0.60
N PRO A 68 -9.59 14.69 0.59
CA PRO A 68 -8.29 14.06 0.82
C PRO A 68 -8.13 13.48 2.23
N GLU A 69 -8.71 14.10 3.25
CA GLU A 69 -8.62 13.65 4.64
C GLU A 69 -9.42 12.36 4.83
N LEU A 70 -10.64 12.29 4.27
CA LEU A 70 -11.42 11.06 4.26
C LEU A 70 -10.68 9.96 3.51
N LEU A 71 -10.15 10.24 2.31
CA LEU A 71 -9.43 9.23 1.53
C LEU A 71 -8.22 8.69 2.29
N GLN A 72 -7.47 9.57 2.97
CA GLN A 72 -6.32 9.18 3.79
C GLN A 72 -6.74 8.32 4.99
N THR A 73 -7.84 8.67 5.66
CA THR A 73 -8.39 7.89 6.77
C THR A 73 -8.77 6.48 6.32
N LEU A 74 -9.47 6.35 5.18
CA LEU A 74 -9.87 5.05 4.62
C LEU A 74 -8.71 4.21 4.10
N ARG A 75 -7.61 4.85 3.72
CA ARG A 75 -6.39 4.19 3.28
C ARG A 75 -5.54 3.68 4.44
N THR A 76 -5.64 4.32 5.59
CA THR A 76 -4.83 4.04 6.78
C THR A 76 -5.58 3.31 7.89
N SER A 77 -6.85 2.96 7.65
CA SER A 77 -7.64 2.07 8.51
C SER A 77 -6.94 0.73 8.72
N ASP A 78 -7.05 0.24 9.95
CA ASP A 78 -6.42 -1.02 10.34
C ASP A 78 -7.23 -2.22 9.82
N LEU A 79 -8.54 -2.07 9.63
CA LEU A 79 -9.40 -3.02 8.91
C LEU A 79 -10.46 -2.27 8.08
N THR A 80 -10.61 -2.65 6.82
CA THR A 80 -11.61 -2.13 5.88
C THR A 80 -12.44 -3.26 5.33
N THR A 81 -13.71 -3.32 5.71
CA THR A 81 -14.64 -4.34 5.21
C THR A 81 -15.50 -3.80 4.06
N ALA A 82 -15.96 -4.69 3.19
CA ALA A 82 -16.92 -4.35 2.13
C ALA A 82 -18.38 -4.49 2.60
N ASP A 83 -19.02 -3.37 2.94
CA ASP A 83 -20.41 -3.29 3.44
C ASP A 83 -21.45 -3.27 2.30
N GLY A 84 -21.03 -3.02 1.06
CA GLY A 84 -21.91 -2.90 -0.11
C GLY A 84 -21.68 -3.95 -1.21
N MET A 85 -22.77 -4.49 -1.76
CA MET A 85 -22.71 -5.36 -2.95
C MET A 85 -22.03 -4.72 -4.18
N PRO A 86 -22.13 -3.40 -4.44
CA PRO A 86 -21.40 -2.79 -5.55
C PRO A 86 -19.88 -3.02 -5.50
N LEU A 87 -19.27 -2.99 -4.31
CA LEU A 87 -17.83 -3.27 -4.14
C LEU A 87 -17.52 -4.73 -4.42
N VAL A 88 -18.37 -5.64 -3.95
CA VAL A 88 -18.24 -7.08 -4.22
C VAL A 88 -18.37 -7.36 -5.72
N TRP A 89 -19.34 -6.77 -6.41
CA TRP A 89 -19.49 -6.90 -7.86
C TRP A 89 -18.28 -6.35 -8.62
N LEU A 90 -17.79 -5.17 -8.23
CA LEU A 90 -16.60 -4.58 -8.84
C LEU A 90 -15.38 -5.49 -8.67
N SER A 91 -15.14 -6.03 -7.47
CA SER A 91 -14.03 -6.98 -7.25
C SER A 91 -14.15 -8.22 -8.15
N ARG A 92 -15.35 -8.76 -8.35
CA ARG A 92 -15.60 -9.90 -9.26
C ARG A 92 -15.32 -9.57 -10.72
N TRP A 93 -15.60 -8.34 -11.15
CA TRP A 93 -15.33 -7.91 -12.51
C TRP A 93 -13.84 -7.71 -12.79
N LEU A 94 -13.07 -7.32 -11.78
CA LEU A 94 -11.65 -6.99 -11.86
C LEU A 94 -10.71 -8.17 -11.58
N SER A 95 -11.09 -9.09 -10.68
CA SER A 95 -10.30 -10.24 -10.20
C SER A 95 -8.98 -9.86 -9.48
N PRO A 96 -8.64 -10.50 -8.33
CA PRO A 96 -9.44 -11.47 -7.59
C PRO A 96 -10.68 -10.82 -6.93
N SER A 97 -11.67 -11.64 -6.58
CA SER A 97 -12.91 -11.18 -5.95
C SER A 97 -12.84 -11.23 -4.44
N LEU A 98 -13.49 -10.29 -3.76
CA LEU A 98 -13.76 -10.37 -2.32
C LEU A 98 -14.58 -11.62 -1.99
N ALA A 99 -14.22 -12.31 -0.91
CA ALA A 99 -14.86 -13.54 -0.45
C ALA A 99 -16.30 -13.30 0.04
N GLU A 100 -16.53 -12.23 0.81
CA GLU A 100 -17.82 -11.97 1.46
C GLU A 100 -18.16 -10.47 1.48
N ARG A 101 -19.46 -10.16 1.48
CA ARG A 101 -19.97 -8.84 1.89
C ARG A 101 -20.11 -8.82 3.41
N VAL A 102 -19.34 -7.99 4.09
CA VAL A 102 -19.33 -7.86 5.54
C VAL A 102 -19.99 -6.55 5.94
N THR A 103 -21.25 -6.64 6.38
CA THR A 103 -22.02 -5.44 6.74
C THR A 103 -21.73 -4.95 8.14
N GLY A 104 -21.86 -3.65 8.38
CA GLY A 104 -21.72 -3.09 9.73
C GLY A 104 -22.70 -3.71 10.74
N ALA A 105 -23.95 -3.96 10.32
CA ALA A 105 -24.97 -4.55 11.19
C ALA A 105 -24.66 -6.00 11.57
N ASP A 106 -24.19 -6.81 10.61
CA ASP A 106 -23.81 -8.21 10.87
C ASP A 106 -22.52 -8.30 11.70
N LEU A 107 -21.56 -7.42 11.42
CA LEU A 107 -20.30 -7.33 12.14
C LEU A 107 -20.53 -6.98 13.62
N VAL A 108 -21.32 -5.94 13.90
CA VAL A 108 -21.60 -5.50 15.29
C VAL A 108 -22.28 -6.58 16.11
N LEU A 109 -23.27 -7.28 15.57
CA LEU A 109 -23.97 -8.34 16.31
C LEU A 109 -23.05 -9.52 16.64
N ARG A 110 -22.22 -9.95 15.68
CA ARG A 110 -21.27 -11.05 15.90
C ARG A 110 -20.13 -10.64 16.82
N LEU A 111 -19.64 -9.42 16.68
CA LEU A 111 -18.64 -8.85 17.58
C LEU A 111 -19.19 -8.79 19.01
N ALA A 112 -20.39 -8.24 19.21
CA ALA A 112 -21.04 -8.16 20.52
C ALA A 112 -21.16 -9.53 21.19
N SER A 113 -21.58 -10.57 20.46
CA SER A 113 -21.59 -11.95 20.99
C SER A 113 -20.20 -12.42 21.44
N SER A 114 -19.17 -12.12 20.66
CA SER A 114 -17.79 -12.52 20.96
C SER A 114 -17.18 -11.73 22.12
N LEU A 115 -17.51 -10.44 22.25
CA LEU A 115 -17.11 -9.58 23.36
C LEU A 115 -17.81 -10.00 24.67
N ALA A 116 -19.10 -10.33 24.61
CA ALA A 116 -19.87 -10.83 25.76
C ALA A 116 -19.24 -12.11 26.35
N ALA A 117 -18.85 -13.06 25.49
CA ALA A 117 -18.17 -14.29 25.92
C ALA A 117 -16.85 -14.02 26.68
N LYS A 118 -16.21 -12.86 26.44
CA LYS A 118 -14.99 -12.41 27.12
C LYS A 118 -15.25 -11.32 28.18
N LYS A 119 -16.51 -10.99 28.48
CA LYS A 119 -16.94 -9.91 29.39
C LYS A 119 -16.33 -8.54 29.06
N MET A 120 -16.07 -8.33 27.78
CA MET A 120 -15.54 -7.08 27.24
C MET A 120 -16.64 -6.03 27.12
N SER A 121 -16.23 -4.79 26.97
CA SER A 121 -17.08 -3.61 27.03
C SER A 121 -17.17 -2.84 25.72
N VAL A 122 -18.32 -2.17 25.53
CA VAL A 122 -18.62 -1.38 24.35
C VAL A 122 -19.14 0.00 24.77
N TYR A 123 -18.68 1.03 24.08
CA TYR A 123 -19.22 2.39 24.17
C TYR A 123 -19.93 2.76 22.86
N LEU A 124 -21.10 3.37 22.94
CA LEU A 124 -21.88 3.79 21.77
C LEU A 124 -21.80 5.31 21.61
N LEU A 125 -21.34 5.78 20.45
CA LEU A 125 -21.21 7.19 20.12
C LEU A 125 -22.00 7.54 18.86
N GLY A 126 -22.88 8.54 18.93
CA GLY A 126 -23.61 9.10 17.80
C GLY A 126 -25.01 8.54 17.59
N GLY A 127 -25.68 8.98 16.53
CA GLY A 127 -27.13 8.84 16.36
C GLY A 127 -27.91 9.81 17.27
N THR A 128 -29.25 9.80 17.16
CA THR A 128 -30.07 10.48 18.15
C THR A 128 -30.04 9.72 19.47
N GLU A 129 -30.25 10.41 20.59
CA GLU A 129 -30.23 9.81 21.92
C GLU A 129 -31.16 8.58 22.00
N ALA A 130 -32.39 8.69 21.48
CA ALA A 130 -33.34 7.57 21.43
C ALA A 130 -32.82 6.36 20.62
N VAL A 131 -32.11 6.60 19.52
CA VAL A 131 -31.57 5.52 18.67
C VAL A 131 -30.35 4.88 19.34
N ALA A 132 -29.45 5.68 19.92
CA ALA A 132 -28.26 5.17 20.61
C ALA A 132 -28.64 4.34 21.85
N GLN A 133 -29.57 4.86 22.67
CA GLN A 133 -30.10 4.14 23.84
C GLN A 133 -30.87 2.88 23.44
N GLY A 134 -31.71 2.95 22.40
CA GLY A 134 -32.41 1.77 21.88
C GLY A 134 -31.44 0.69 21.39
N ALA A 135 -30.34 1.07 20.74
CA ALA A 135 -29.30 0.14 20.32
C ALA A 135 -28.56 -0.48 21.52
N ALA A 136 -28.20 0.31 22.53
CA ALA A 136 -27.57 -0.19 23.77
C ALA A 136 -28.47 -1.21 24.47
N HIS A 137 -29.74 -0.87 24.71
CA HIS A 137 -30.71 -1.77 25.34
C HIS A 137 -30.90 -3.07 24.54
N LYS A 138 -30.89 -2.98 23.19
CA LYS A 138 -30.98 -4.17 22.35
C LYS A 138 -29.75 -5.07 22.50
N LEU A 139 -28.56 -4.50 22.58
CA LEU A 139 -27.32 -5.26 22.76
C LEU A 139 -27.27 -5.93 24.15
N GLU A 140 -27.61 -5.20 25.21
CA GLU A 140 -27.65 -5.73 26.58
C GLU A 140 -28.67 -6.87 26.73
N SER A 141 -29.88 -6.68 26.20
CA SER A 141 -30.92 -7.72 26.24
C SER A 141 -30.59 -8.95 25.40
N SER A 142 -29.80 -8.79 24.33
CA SER A 142 -29.39 -9.91 23.47
C SER A 142 -28.14 -10.63 23.97
N PHE A 143 -27.29 -9.95 24.77
CA PHE A 143 -26.01 -10.45 25.24
C PHE A 143 -25.75 -10.03 26.69
N SER A 144 -26.20 -10.83 27.66
CA SER A 144 -26.20 -10.49 29.09
C SER A 144 -24.83 -10.21 29.70
N ASP A 145 -23.75 -10.81 29.16
CA ASP A 145 -22.38 -10.61 29.65
C ASP A 145 -21.63 -9.46 28.93
N LEU A 146 -22.28 -8.78 27.97
CA LEU A 146 -21.73 -7.60 27.32
C LEU A 146 -21.88 -6.38 28.23
N ARG A 147 -20.79 -5.65 28.48
CA ARG A 147 -20.84 -4.43 29.28
C ARG A 147 -20.98 -3.19 28.39
N ILE A 148 -22.09 -2.48 28.46
CA ILE A 148 -22.19 -1.15 27.85
C ILE A 148 -21.64 -0.13 28.86
N THR A 149 -20.49 0.48 28.56
CA THR A 149 -19.82 1.40 29.49
C THR A 149 -20.27 2.85 29.32
N GLY A 150 -20.96 3.17 28.23
CA GLY A 150 -21.58 4.47 28.03
C GLY A 150 -22.25 4.61 26.68
N VAL A 151 -23.10 5.63 26.60
CA VAL A 151 -23.84 6.02 25.40
C VAL A 151 -23.80 7.54 25.33
N ALA A 152 -23.32 8.09 24.22
CA ALA A 152 -23.30 9.52 23.99
C ALA A 152 -23.80 9.86 22.58
N SER A 153 -24.64 10.88 22.46
CA SER A 153 -25.16 11.39 21.19
C SER A 153 -24.83 12.87 21.00
N PRO A 154 -23.54 13.26 21.01
CA PRO A 154 -23.14 14.65 20.89
C PRO A 154 -23.36 15.17 19.46
N TYR A 155 -23.56 16.48 19.35
CA TYR A 155 -23.42 17.17 18.08
C TYR A 155 -21.94 17.47 17.83
N LEU A 156 -21.40 16.95 16.72
CA LEU A 156 -19.98 17.06 16.38
C LEU A 156 -19.80 17.77 15.03
N ASP A 157 -18.96 18.80 15.05
CA ASP A 157 -18.57 19.56 13.88
C ASP A 157 -17.29 18.97 13.26
N ILE A 158 -17.27 18.93 11.93
CA ILE A 158 -16.16 18.35 11.15
C ILE A 158 -15.57 19.31 10.12
N HIS A 159 -16.20 20.47 9.88
CA HIS A 159 -15.72 21.50 8.95
C HIS A 159 -16.11 22.90 9.43
N GLY A 160 -15.36 23.92 8.99
CA GLY A 160 -15.71 25.34 9.15
C GLY A 160 -15.26 25.99 10.47
N LEU A 161 -15.66 27.25 10.67
CA LEU A 161 -15.33 28.07 11.85
C LEU A 161 -15.83 27.48 13.17
N GLU A 162 -16.83 26.60 13.13
CA GLU A 162 -17.37 25.90 14.30
C GLU A 162 -16.45 24.78 14.80
N LEU A 163 -15.42 24.39 14.03
CA LEU A 163 -14.45 23.37 14.41
C LEU A 163 -13.57 23.82 15.59
N GLU A 164 -13.17 25.10 15.65
CA GLU A 164 -12.38 25.64 16.76
C GLU A 164 -13.15 25.56 18.09
N ASN A 165 -14.45 25.87 18.07
CA ASN A 165 -15.36 25.73 19.20
C ASN A 165 -15.70 24.26 19.53
N SER A 166 -15.38 23.32 18.64
CA SER A 166 -15.61 21.89 18.83
C SER A 166 -14.48 21.20 19.61
N LEU A 167 -13.30 21.82 19.74
CA LEU A 167 -12.14 21.21 20.39
C LEU A 167 -12.37 20.97 21.89
N GLU A 168 -12.97 21.92 22.60
CA GLU A 168 -13.30 21.75 24.03
C GLU A 168 -14.38 20.68 24.23
N ARG A 169 -15.39 20.64 23.35
CA ARG A 169 -16.44 19.60 23.39
C ARG A 169 -15.88 18.22 23.08
N ASP A 170 -14.99 18.13 22.10
CA ASP A 170 -14.27 16.89 21.78
C ASP A 170 -13.41 16.46 22.98
N ALA A 171 -12.72 17.37 23.66
CA ALA A 171 -11.91 17.06 24.83
C ALA A 171 -12.74 16.49 26.00
N LEU A 172 -13.89 17.11 26.31
CA LEU A 172 -14.81 16.60 27.35
C LEU A 172 -15.37 15.23 26.98
N LEU A 173 -15.74 15.03 25.71
CA LEU A 173 -16.21 13.74 25.22
C LEU A 173 -15.12 12.67 25.30
N LEU A 174 -13.88 13.00 24.95
CA LEU A 174 -12.73 12.10 25.06
C LEU A 174 -12.45 11.74 26.51
N GLU A 175 -12.56 12.68 27.44
CA GLU A 175 -12.42 12.41 28.87
C GLU A 175 -13.47 11.39 29.34
N GLN A 176 -14.74 11.58 28.96
CA GLN A 176 -15.83 10.64 29.28
C GLN A 176 -15.59 9.25 28.70
N ILE A 177 -15.23 9.16 27.41
CA ILE A 177 -14.96 7.88 26.74
C ILE A 177 -13.76 7.18 27.38
N ASN A 178 -12.67 7.91 27.63
CA ASN A 178 -11.45 7.35 28.21
C ASN A 178 -11.67 6.91 29.66
N ALA A 179 -12.43 7.67 30.45
CA ALA A 179 -12.79 7.31 31.82
C ALA A 179 -13.67 6.05 31.87
N ALA A 180 -14.56 5.88 30.89
CA ALA A 180 -15.37 4.68 30.73
C ALA A 180 -14.55 3.43 30.32
N SER A 181 -13.32 3.64 29.81
CA SER A 181 -12.36 2.58 29.43
C SER A 181 -12.98 1.42 28.62
N PRO A 182 -13.70 1.69 27.51
CA PRO A 182 -14.28 0.64 26.69
C PRO A 182 -13.22 -0.16 25.94
N ASP A 183 -13.50 -1.44 25.67
CA ASP A 183 -12.69 -2.27 24.77
C ASP A 183 -12.97 -1.93 23.29
N VAL A 184 -14.21 -1.54 22.97
CA VAL A 184 -14.65 -1.14 21.63
C VAL A 184 -15.51 0.13 21.66
N LEU A 185 -15.23 1.07 20.76
CA LEU A 185 -16.06 2.26 20.51
C LEU A 185 -16.82 2.10 19.19
N LEU A 186 -18.15 2.09 19.23
CA LEU A 186 -19.00 2.09 18.02
C LEU A 186 -19.41 3.52 17.70
N ILE A 187 -19.07 3.99 16.48
CA ILE A 187 -19.30 5.37 16.04
C ILE A 187 -20.36 5.40 14.94
N ASN A 188 -21.47 6.10 15.19
CA ASN A 188 -22.56 6.34 14.26
C ASN A 188 -22.79 7.84 14.06
N LEU A 189 -21.87 8.49 13.34
CA LEU A 189 -22.02 9.90 12.94
C LEU A 189 -22.34 10.02 11.43
N GLY A 190 -22.25 8.91 10.71
CA GLY A 190 -22.35 8.85 9.25
C GLY A 190 -21.03 9.22 8.57
N ASN A 191 -20.83 8.71 7.37
CA ASN A 191 -19.73 9.10 6.49
C ASN A 191 -20.02 10.50 5.89
N PRO A 192 -19.03 11.42 5.83
CA PRO A 192 -17.61 11.31 6.23
C PRO A 192 -17.33 11.61 7.72
N LYS A 193 -18.32 12.05 8.50
CA LYS A 193 -18.12 12.62 9.84
C LYS A 193 -17.39 11.70 10.80
N GLN A 194 -17.75 10.42 10.82
CA GLN A 194 -17.17 9.46 11.77
C GLN A 194 -15.69 9.16 11.48
N GLU A 195 -15.29 9.11 10.21
CA GLU A 195 -13.90 8.87 9.81
C GLU A 195 -13.04 10.09 10.16
N LEU A 196 -13.50 11.29 9.78
CA LEU A 196 -12.77 12.54 10.02
C LEU A 196 -12.66 12.86 11.52
N TRP A 197 -13.72 12.63 12.29
CA TRP A 197 -13.66 12.80 13.74
C TRP A 197 -12.66 11.84 14.37
N PHE A 198 -12.69 10.56 14.00
CA PHE A 198 -11.73 9.58 14.51
C PHE A 198 -10.30 9.98 14.17
N ASP A 199 -10.02 10.35 12.91
CA ASP A 199 -8.67 10.72 12.48
C ASP A 199 -8.10 11.90 13.28
N ARG A 200 -8.96 12.88 13.58
CA ARG A 200 -8.63 14.05 14.40
C ARG A 200 -8.29 13.71 15.85
N VAL A 201 -9.02 12.79 16.48
CA VAL A 201 -8.91 12.52 17.92
C VAL A 201 -8.13 11.25 18.28
N LYS A 202 -7.77 10.42 17.30
CA LYS A 202 -7.18 9.07 17.52
C LYS A 202 -5.96 9.07 18.44
N HIS A 203 -5.14 10.13 18.45
CA HIS A 203 -3.94 10.20 19.30
C HIS A 203 -4.24 10.41 20.79
N GLN A 204 -5.45 10.89 21.12
CA GLN A 204 -5.91 11.13 22.49
C GLN A 204 -6.85 10.04 22.99
N LEU A 205 -7.38 9.22 22.08
CA LEU A 205 -8.31 8.14 22.39
C LEU A 205 -7.56 6.99 23.07
N LYS A 206 -8.10 6.47 24.19
CA LYS A 206 -7.54 5.32 24.92
C LYS A 206 -8.35 4.05 24.72
N VAL A 207 -9.04 3.96 23.58
CA VAL A 207 -9.86 2.82 23.19
C VAL A 207 -9.09 1.92 22.23
N PRO A 208 -9.03 0.59 22.46
CA PRO A 208 -8.32 -0.32 21.58
C PRO A 208 -8.79 -0.27 20.13
N VAL A 209 -10.11 -0.36 19.91
CA VAL A 209 -10.70 -0.40 18.57
C VAL A 209 -11.93 0.50 18.47
N SER A 210 -11.94 1.35 17.46
CA SER A 210 -13.10 2.16 17.06
C SER A 210 -13.65 1.67 15.73
N ILE A 211 -14.97 1.53 15.63
CA ILE A 211 -15.65 1.01 14.44
C ILE A 211 -16.65 2.04 13.94
N GLY A 212 -16.47 2.50 12.70
CA GLY A 212 -17.47 3.29 12.01
C GLY A 212 -18.63 2.41 11.57
N VAL A 213 -19.79 2.51 12.23
CA VAL A 213 -20.92 1.58 12.01
C VAL A 213 -22.11 2.22 11.29
N GLY A 214 -22.08 3.54 11.05
CA GLY A 214 -23.14 4.28 10.37
C GLY A 214 -24.55 3.89 10.86
N GLY A 215 -25.51 3.75 9.94
CA GLY A 215 -26.93 3.46 10.25
C GLY A 215 -27.23 2.15 11.00
N THR A 216 -26.22 1.40 11.45
CA THR A 216 -26.38 0.19 12.27
C THR A 216 -27.21 0.40 13.53
N PHE A 217 -27.05 1.53 14.24
CA PHE A 217 -27.85 1.75 15.46
C PHE A 217 -29.34 1.83 15.17
N SER A 218 -29.75 2.39 14.03
CA SER A 218 -31.17 2.45 13.65
C SER A 218 -31.76 1.05 13.38
N PHE A 219 -30.95 0.11 12.88
CA PHE A 219 -31.36 -1.28 12.73
C PHE A 219 -31.46 -2.00 14.08
N LEU A 220 -30.52 -1.75 14.99
CA LEU A 220 -30.52 -2.34 16.34
C LEU A 220 -31.69 -1.82 17.19
N ALA A 221 -31.92 -0.50 17.17
CA ALA A 221 -33.04 0.15 17.85
C ALA A 221 -34.40 -0.19 17.22
N GLY A 222 -34.43 -0.87 16.07
CA GLY A 222 -35.66 -1.27 15.37
C GLY A 222 -36.40 -0.12 14.67
N THR A 223 -35.81 1.07 14.58
CA THR A 223 -36.39 2.22 13.86
C THR A 223 -36.35 2.05 12.35
N LEU A 224 -35.37 1.28 11.85
CA LEU A 224 -35.32 0.83 10.45
C LEU A 224 -35.37 -0.69 10.38
N LYS A 225 -36.09 -1.21 9.39
CA LYS A 225 -36.15 -2.66 9.14
C LYS A 225 -35.05 -3.05 8.15
N ARG A 226 -34.42 -4.20 8.38
CA ARG A 226 -33.53 -4.81 7.39
C ARG A 226 -34.33 -5.42 6.25
N ALA A 227 -33.74 -5.42 5.05
CA ALA A 227 -34.33 -6.11 3.90
C ALA A 227 -34.41 -7.63 4.18
N PRO A 228 -35.39 -8.36 3.62
CA PRO A 228 -35.41 -9.82 3.67
C PRO A 228 -34.10 -10.45 3.19
N ALA A 229 -33.74 -11.62 3.74
CA ALA A 229 -32.45 -12.27 3.46
C ALA A 229 -32.19 -12.52 1.97
N TRP A 230 -33.23 -12.84 1.19
CA TRP A 230 -33.10 -13.01 -0.26
C TRP A 230 -32.70 -11.70 -0.95
N MET A 231 -33.31 -10.57 -0.59
CA MET A 231 -32.96 -9.26 -1.15
C MET A 231 -31.52 -8.87 -0.79
N GLN A 232 -31.10 -9.14 0.44
CA GLN A 232 -29.72 -8.91 0.85
C GLN A 232 -28.73 -9.75 0.02
N LYS A 233 -29.04 -11.03 -0.21
CA LYS A 233 -28.20 -11.95 -1.01
C LYS A 233 -28.06 -11.51 -2.47
N TYR A 234 -29.13 -10.98 -3.07
CA TYR A 234 -29.11 -10.46 -4.44
C TYR A 234 -28.66 -8.99 -4.54
N GLY A 235 -28.34 -8.33 -3.43
CA GLY A 235 -27.92 -6.93 -3.42
C GLY A 235 -29.02 -5.91 -3.68
N LEU A 236 -30.27 -6.26 -3.39
CA LEU A 236 -31.45 -5.39 -3.50
C LEU A 236 -31.75 -4.63 -2.19
N GLU A 237 -30.86 -4.68 -1.21
CA GLU A 237 -31.04 -3.99 0.07
C GLU A 237 -31.18 -2.47 -0.10
N TRP A 238 -30.47 -1.88 -1.08
CA TRP A 238 -30.60 -0.46 -1.40
C TRP A 238 -32.02 -0.10 -1.86
N LEU A 239 -32.69 -0.98 -2.63
CA LEU A 239 -34.06 -0.74 -3.08
C LEU A 239 -35.05 -0.76 -1.90
N TYR A 240 -34.85 -1.68 -0.96
CA TYR A 240 -35.64 -1.75 0.27
C TYR A 240 -35.43 -0.51 1.16
N ARG A 241 -34.20 0.01 1.24
CA ARG A 241 -33.92 1.26 1.97
C ARG A 241 -34.52 2.47 1.27
N LEU A 242 -34.46 2.54 -0.06
CA LEU A 242 -35.07 3.61 -0.84
C LEU A 242 -36.59 3.71 -0.57
N GLN A 243 -37.26 2.58 -0.40
CA GLN A 243 -38.68 2.56 -0.03
C GLN A 243 -38.94 3.14 1.38
N GLN A 244 -38.03 2.90 2.34
CA GLN A 244 -38.16 3.41 3.71
C GLN A 244 -37.78 4.89 3.83
N GLU A 245 -36.79 5.36 3.07
CA GLU A 245 -36.28 6.74 3.13
C GLU A 245 -36.16 7.42 1.75
N PRO A 246 -37.25 7.55 0.96
CA PRO A 246 -37.18 7.97 -0.44
C PRO A 246 -36.65 9.38 -0.63
N ARG A 247 -37.08 10.34 0.20
CA ARG A 247 -36.64 11.75 0.11
C ARG A 247 -35.14 11.91 0.32
N ARG A 248 -34.55 11.09 1.20
CA ARG A 248 -33.14 11.15 1.56
C ARG A 248 -32.25 10.39 0.57
N LEU A 249 -32.71 9.22 0.12
CA LEU A 249 -31.87 8.30 -0.66
C LEU A 249 -31.99 8.46 -2.17
N LEU A 250 -33.09 9.01 -2.70
CA LEU A 250 -33.32 9.02 -4.15
C LEU A 250 -32.29 9.89 -4.91
N TYR A 251 -32.12 11.15 -4.51
CA TYR A 251 -31.13 12.04 -5.12
C TYR A 251 -29.71 11.48 -4.95
N ARG A 252 -29.40 11.05 -3.73
CA ARG A 252 -28.10 10.48 -3.38
C ARG A 252 -27.78 9.25 -4.24
N TYR A 253 -28.70 8.30 -4.36
CA TYR A 253 -28.47 7.10 -5.15
C TYR A 253 -28.30 7.39 -6.63
N VAL A 254 -29.07 8.30 -7.22
CA VAL A 254 -28.88 8.66 -8.63
C VAL A 254 -27.47 9.20 -8.87
N VAL A 255 -27.00 10.13 -8.03
CA VAL A 255 -25.67 10.72 -8.17
C VAL A 255 -24.56 9.72 -7.85
N ASP A 256 -24.66 9.01 -6.72
CA ASP A 256 -23.64 8.06 -6.25
C ASP A 256 -23.50 6.86 -7.20
N ILE A 257 -24.62 6.31 -7.69
CA ILE A 257 -24.61 5.20 -8.63
C ILE A 257 -24.01 5.64 -9.97
N ALA A 258 -24.44 6.80 -10.51
CA ALA A 258 -23.89 7.32 -11.75
C ALA A 258 -22.37 7.55 -11.64
N LYS A 259 -21.93 8.14 -10.52
CA LYS A 259 -20.52 8.37 -10.23
C LYS A 259 -19.76 7.05 -10.06
N PHE A 260 -20.32 6.09 -9.34
CA PHE A 260 -19.71 4.77 -9.17
C PHE A 260 -19.46 4.09 -10.52
N PHE A 261 -20.46 4.02 -11.40
CA PHE A 261 -20.29 3.43 -12.73
C PHE A 261 -19.32 4.21 -13.61
N TYR A 262 -19.34 5.55 -13.54
CA TYR A 262 -18.35 6.39 -14.25
C TYR A 262 -16.91 6.05 -13.84
N MET A 263 -16.68 5.76 -12.56
CA MET A 263 -15.36 5.35 -12.06
C MET A 263 -15.03 3.88 -12.39
N ALA A 264 -16.01 2.99 -12.26
CA ALA A 264 -15.83 1.55 -12.38
C ALA A 264 -15.71 1.05 -13.83
N ILE A 265 -16.49 1.59 -14.77
CA ILE A 265 -16.54 1.08 -16.15
C ILE A 265 -15.16 1.18 -16.84
N PRO A 266 -14.46 2.33 -16.85
CA PRO A 266 -13.15 2.41 -17.48
C PRO A 266 -12.14 1.45 -16.85
N LEU A 267 -12.25 1.23 -15.53
CA LEU A 267 -11.41 0.31 -14.78
C LEU A 267 -11.62 -1.14 -15.22
N VAL A 268 -12.88 -1.56 -15.34
CA VAL A 268 -13.27 -2.91 -15.78
C VAL A 268 -12.87 -3.12 -17.23
N ILE A 269 -13.13 -2.16 -18.12
CA ILE A 269 -12.73 -2.23 -19.53
C ILE A 269 -11.21 -2.40 -19.63
N TYR A 270 -10.44 -1.58 -18.90
CA TYR A 270 -8.98 -1.67 -18.90
C TYR A 270 -8.50 -3.07 -18.49
N HIS A 271 -8.97 -3.58 -17.33
CA HIS A 271 -8.57 -4.91 -16.85
C HIS A 271 -8.94 -6.02 -17.82
N ARG A 272 -10.15 -5.98 -18.39
CA ARG A 272 -10.61 -6.99 -19.36
C ARG A 272 -9.83 -6.96 -20.67
N LEU A 273 -9.53 -5.77 -21.18
CA LEU A 273 -8.70 -5.63 -22.37
C LEU A 273 -7.27 -6.11 -22.11
N ASN A 274 -6.70 -5.76 -20.95
CA ASN A 274 -5.35 -6.16 -20.57
C ASN A 274 -5.26 -7.70 -20.44
N ASP A 275 -6.21 -8.32 -19.74
CA ASP A 275 -6.31 -9.78 -19.63
C ASP A 275 -6.48 -10.46 -21.00
N TRP A 276 -7.27 -9.87 -21.90
CA TRP A 276 -7.46 -10.39 -23.25
C TRP A 276 -6.18 -10.31 -24.08
N ILE A 277 -5.47 -9.17 -24.05
CA ILE A 277 -4.19 -8.98 -24.75
C ILE A 277 -3.16 -10.02 -24.26
N TYR A 278 -3.04 -10.24 -22.95
CA TYR A 278 -2.08 -11.19 -22.41
C TYR A 278 -2.41 -12.66 -22.73
N ARG A 279 -3.69 -13.01 -22.84
CA ARG A 279 -4.07 -14.36 -23.31
C ARG A 279 -3.65 -14.61 -24.75
N LEU A 280 -3.65 -13.57 -25.59
CA LEU A 280 -3.21 -13.66 -26.98
C LEU A 280 -1.69 -13.63 -27.12
N PHE A 281 -1.00 -12.88 -26.27
CA PHE A 281 0.45 -12.72 -26.29
C PHE A 281 1.05 -13.08 -24.92
N PRO A 282 1.12 -14.38 -24.57
CA PRO A 282 1.76 -14.81 -23.34
C PRO A 282 3.25 -14.45 -23.41
N LEU A 283 3.64 -13.45 -22.63
CA LEU A 283 5.03 -13.03 -22.50
C LEU A 283 5.74 -14.00 -21.55
N ARG A 284 6.97 -14.39 -21.91
CA ARG A 284 7.80 -15.31 -21.13
C ARG A 284 8.22 -14.64 -19.83
N GLU A 285 8.03 -15.32 -18.69
CA GLU A 285 8.69 -14.94 -17.45
C GLU A 285 10.19 -15.20 -17.59
N ASP A 286 10.99 -14.14 -17.61
CA ASP A 286 12.44 -14.27 -17.46
C ASP A 286 12.78 -14.35 -15.97
N ALA A 287 13.46 -15.43 -15.60
CA ALA A 287 13.63 -15.93 -14.24
C ALA A 287 14.58 -15.12 -13.32
N LEU A 288 14.97 -13.91 -13.68
CA LEU A 288 16.03 -13.18 -12.97
C LEU A 288 15.49 -11.91 -12.33
N GLN A 289 15.28 -11.98 -11.02
CA GLN A 289 14.91 -10.90 -10.14
C GLN A 289 16.14 -10.56 -9.29
N TYR A 290 16.73 -9.39 -9.51
CA TYR A 290 17.87 -8.93 -8.73
C TYR A 290 17.44 -7.83 -7.78
N ASP A 291 17.39 -8.15 -6.50
CA ASP A 291 17.46 -7.11 -5.48
C ASP A 291 18.90 -6.66 -5.36
N LYS A 292 19.11 -5.34 -5.35
CA LYS A 292 20.44 -4.75 -5.23
C LYS A 292 20.47 -3.86 -4.01
N LEU A 293 21.30 -4.22 -3.04
CA LEU A 293 21.59 -3.35 -1.91
C LEU A 293 22.79 -2.48 -2.26
N PHE A 294 22.52 -1.21 -2.55
CA PHE A 294 23.51 -0.18 -2.80
C PHE A 294 23.90 0.49 -1.47
N ILE A 295 25.19 0.44 -1.15
CA ILE A 295 25.72 1.00 0.11
C ILE A 295 26.65 2.17 -0.22
N SER A 296 26.51 3.27 0.53
CA SER A 296 27.46 4.38 0.57
C SER A 296 27.86 4.68 2.03
N PRO A 297 28.91 5.49 2.30
CA PRO A 297 29.32 5.83 3.65
C PRO A 297 28.25 6.50 4.52
N HIS A 298 27.22 7.09 3.92
CA HIS A 298 26.23 7.91 4.61
C HIS A 298 24.79 7.41 4.45
N LYS A 299 24.54 6.51 3.50
CA LYS A 299 23.18 6.08 3.15
C LYS A 299 23.15 4.72 2.45
N THR A 300 22.11 3.95 2.72
CA THR A 300 21.80 2.67 2.09
C THR A 300 20.55 2.78 1.23
N VAL A 301 20.60 2.18 0.04
CA VAL A 301 19.50 2.22 -0.93
C VAL A 301 19.26 0.80 -1.42
N VAL A 302 18.04 0.31 -1.31
CA VAL A 302 17.67 -1.02 -1.84
C VAL A 302 16.87 -0.85 -3.12
N THR A 303 17.35 -1.46 -4.19
CA THR A 303 16.57 -1.61 -5.42
C THR A 303 15.87 -2.96 -5.42
N ILE A 304 14.54 -2.95 -5.51
CA ILE A 304 13.70 -4.13 -5.67
C ILE A 304 13.23 -4.21 -7.12
N GLY A 305 13.68 -5.27 -7.81
CA GLY A 305 13.19 -5.62 -9.13
C GLY A 305 11.76 -6.16 -9.06
N LEU A 306 10.77 -5.43 -9.57
CA LEU A 306 9.39 -5.91 -9.59
C LEU A 306 9.23 -7.04 -10.61
N PRO A 307 8.46 -8.09 -10.26
CA PRO A 307 8.24 -9.23 -11.15
C PRO A 307 7.45 -8.79 -12.39
N PHE A 308 7.42 -9.66 -13.38
CA PHE A 308 6.65 -9.42 -14.60
C PHE A 308 5.14 -9.22 -14.30
N SER A 309 4.58 -10.06 -13.43
CA SER A 309 3.22 -9.98 -12.91
C SER A 309 3.27 -9.89 -11.39
N ILE A 310 2.56 -8.93 -10.81
CA ILE A 310 2.31 -8.85 -9.37
C ILE A 310 0.86 -9.26 -9.13
N ASP A 311 0.68 -10.50 -8.69
CA ASP A 311 -0.62 -11.06 -8.36
C ASP A 311 -0.62 -11.74 -6.98
N LYS A 312 -1.79 -12.22 -6.56
CA LYS A 312 -2.01 -12.87 -5.27
C LYS A 312 -0.96 -13.94 -4.92
N SER A 313 -0.40 -14.64 -5.90
CA SER A 313 0.58 -15.71 -5.65
C SER A 313 1.98 -15.18 -5.29
N VAL A 314 2.35 -14.01 -5.83
CA VAL A 314 3.67 -13.39 -5.65
C VAL A 314 3.67 -12.38 -4.50
N VAL A 315 2.51 -11.81 -4.15
CA VAL A 315 2.38 -10.81 -3.08
C VAL A 315 3.04 -11.21 -1.76
N PRO A 316 2.89 -12.44 -1.22
CA PRO A 316 3.53 -12.81 0.05
C PRO A 316 5.07 -12.79 0.01
N SER A 317 5.68 -13.25 -1.09
CA SER A 317 7.14 -13.24 -1.23
C SER A 317 7.68 -11.83 -1.49
N LEU A 318 6.97 -11.03 -2.29
CA LEU A 318 7.31 -9.64 -2.53
C LEU A 318 7.15 -8.79 -1.27
N PHE A 319 6.10 -9.02 -0.47
CA PHE A 319 5.90 -8.34 0.81
C PHE A 319 7.07 -8.56 1.76
N ARG A 320 7.56 -9.81 1.92
CA ARG A 320 8.73 -10.09 2.76
C ARG A 320 9.98 -9.34 2.28
N ARG A 321 10.24 -9.34 0.97
CA ARG A 321 11.37 -8.60 0.38
C ARG A 321 11.26 -7.09 0.63
N ILE A 322 10.04 -6.55 0.54
CA ILE A 322 9.77 -5.15 0.86
C ILE A 322 9.99 -4.90 2.35
N ASP A 323 9.47 -5.74 3.24
CA ASP A 323 9.64 -5.62 4.70
C ASP A 323 11.12 -5.61 5.10
N ASP A 324 11.93 -6.51 4.54
CA ASP A 324 13.37 -6.56 4.76
C ASP A 324 14.06 -5.29 4.21
N ALA A 325 13.61 -4.78 3.06
CA ALA A 325 14.15 -3.55 2.49
C ALA A 325 13.81 -2.29 3.32
N PHE A 326 12.73 -2.33 4.12
CA PHE A 326 12.39 -1.27 5.06
C PHE A 326 13.36 -1.18 6.25
N ASP A 327 14.37 -2.05 6.37
CA ASP A 327 15.47 -1.84 7.32
C ASP A 327 16.53 -0.82 6.79
N HIS A 328 16.47 -0.46 5.50
CA HIS A 328 17.38 0.47 4.83
C HIS A 328 16.78 1.87 4.63
N ASP A 329 17.59 2.86 4.26
CA ASP A 329 17.14 4.28 4.27
C ASP A 329 16.11 4.56 3.16
N ASP A 330 16.44 4.26 1.90
CA ASP A 330 15.57 4.50 0.74
C ASP A 330 15.36 3.24 -0.10
N LEU A 331 14.23 3.21 -0.82
CA LEU A 331 13.86 2.08 -1.68
C LEU A 331 13.63 2.53 -3.13
N ILE A 332 14.09 1.72 -4.09
CA ILE A 332 13.85 1.91 -5.52
C ILE A 332 13.05 0.71 -6.05
N PHE A 333 11.86 0.94 -6.59
CA PHE A 333 11.11 -0.07 -7.32
C PHE A 333 11.36 0.01 -8.81
N ASP A 334 11.90 -1.06 -9.38
CA ASP A 334 12.12 -1.19 -10.82
C ASP A 334 10.92 -1.83 -11.52
N PHE A 335 10.11 -1.00 -12.18
CA PHE A 335 8.95 -1.39 -12.99
C PHE A 335 9.32 -1.77 -14.43
N SER A 336 10.58 -1.71 -14.84
CA SER A 336 11.01 -1.89 -16.25
C SER A 336 10.53 -3.22 -16.85
N ARG A 337 10.38 -4.25 -16.00
CA ARG A 337 9.89 -5.59 -16.36
C ARG A 337 8.43 -5.82 -16.00
N CYS A 338 7.90 -5.04 -15.06
CA CYS A 338 6.51 -5.16 -14.63
C CYS A 338 5.58 -4.85 -15.82
N ARG A 339 4.60 -5.73 -16.04
CA ARG A 339 3.61 -5.64 -17.11
C ARG A 339 2.19 -5.76 -16.58
N ARG A 340 2.01 -6.51 -15.50
CA ARG A 340 0.70 -6.76 -14.92
C ARG A 340 0.74 -6.57 -13.41
N VAL A 341 -0.29 -5.92 -12.88
CA VAL A 341 -0.50 -5.76 -11.44
C VAL A 341 -1.99 -5.94 -11.21
N ASP A 342 -2.37 -6.94 -10.42
CA ASP A 342 -3.76 -7.16 -10.03
C ASP A 342 -4.16 -6.31 -8.81
N LEU A 343 -5.36 -6.51 -8.28
CA LEU A 343 -5.84 -5.74 -7.11
C LEU A 343 -5.00 -5.96 -5.84
N THR A 344 -4.40 -7.14 -5.66
CA THR A 344 -3.55 -7.45 -4.51
C THR A 344 -2.18 -6.81 -4.64
N GLY A 345 -1.60 -6.85 -5.84
CA GLY A 345 -0.34 -6.16 -6.12
C GLY A 345 -0.47 -4.65 -5.99
N LEU A 346 -1.59 -4.08 -6.46
CA LEU A 346 -1.87 -2.65 -6.31
C LEU A 346 -2.07 -2.26 -4.83
N ALA A 347 -2.70 -3.13 -4.02
CA ALA A 347 -2.83 -2.91 -2.58
C ALA A 347 -1.44 -2.89 -1.92
N LEU A 348 -0.60 -3.89 -2.20
CA LEU A 348 0.77 -3.96 -1.68
C LEU A 348 1.61 -2.72 -2.05
N LEU A 349 1.53 -2.26 -3.30
CA LEU A 349 2.22 -1.04 -3.74
C LEU A 349 1.67 0.19 -3.01
N ALA A 350 0.35 0.37 -2.94
CA ALA A 350 -0.24 1.50 -2.23
C ALA A 350 0.20 1.52 -0.75
N GLU A 351 0.14 0.38 -0.08
CA GLU A 351 0.56 0.22 1.32
C GLU A 351 2.02 0.51 1.55
N THR A 352 2.88 0.08 0.62
CA THR A 352 4.30 0.36 0.68
C THR A 352 4.58 1.86 0.64
N TRP A 353 3.97 2.59 -0.30
CA TRP A 353 4.14 4.05 -0.38
C TRP A 353 3.57 4.76 0.85
N MET A 354 2.44 4.30 1.37
CA MET A 354 1.86 4.85 2.60
C MET A 354 2.74 4.57 3.83
N ARG A 355 3.33 3.37 3.92
CA ARG A 355 4.28 3.02 4.97
C ARG A 355 5.52 3.91 4.91
N ALA A 356 6.10 4.07 3.73
CA ALA A 356 7.26 4.94 3.52
C ALA A 356 6.99 6.38 3.97
N SER A 357 5.83 6.93 3.61
CA SER A 357 5.43 8.26 4.07
C SER A 357 5.35 8.38 5.60
N ARG A 358 4.82 7.36 6.30
CA ARG A 358 4.76 7.33 7.78
C ARG A 358 6.14 7.21 8.43
N GLU A 359 7.01 6.39 7.84
CA GLU A 359 8.37 6.15 8.33
C GLU A 359 9.37 7.22 7.85
N LYS A 360 8.90 8.26 7.14
CA LYS A 360 9.71 9.34 6.56
C LYS A 360 10.83 8.82 5.65
N LYS A 361 10.53 7.75 4.90
CA LYS A 361 11.42 7.16 3.90
C LYS A 361 11.00 7.58 2.50
N GLU A 362 11.98 7.67 1.61
CA GLU A 362 11.72 7.95 0.20
C GLU A 362 11.63 6.64 -0.60
N VAL A 363 10.55 6.51 -1.37
CA VAL A 363 10.37 5.42 -2.33
C VAL A 363 10.37 5.99 -3.74
N TYR A 364 11.23 5.45 -4.57
CA TYR A 364 11.41 5.84 -5.96
C TYR A 364 10.85 4.77 -6.90
N GLY A 365 10.22 5.17 -7.99
CA GLY A 365 9.82 4.26 -9.07
C GLY A 365 10.60 4.53 -10.35
N VAL A 366 11.13 3.48 -10.98
CA VAL A 366 11.84 3.57 -12.27
C VAL A 366 11.19 2.71 -13.34
N GLY A 367 11.25 3.16 -14.59
CA GLY A 367 10.84 2.33 -15.73
C GLY A 367 9.34 2.03 -15.81
N MET A 368 8.50 2.83 -15.13
CA MET A 368 7.05 2.63 -15.15
C MET A 368 6.47 2.99 -16.52
N ARG A 369 5.94 1.99 -17.20
CA ARG A 369 5.30 2.14 -18.52
C ARG A 369 4.00 2.96 -18.45
N GLY A 370 3.61 3.53 -19.58
CA GLY A 370 2.40 4.37 -19.69
C GLY A 370 1.09 3.63 -19.43
N ASP A 371 1.01 2.34 -19.76
CA ASP A 371 -0.13 1.47 -19.47
C ASP A 371 -0.27 1.23 -17.96
N LEU A 372 0.81 0.86 -17.26
CA LEU A 372 0.80 0.74 -15.80
C LEU A 372 0.47 2.06 -15.11
N ARG A 373 1.00 3.18 -15.63
CA ARG A 373 0.66 4.52 -15.13
C ARG A 373 -0.82 4.83 -15.30
N LEU A 374 -1.44 4.41 -16.40
CA LEU A 374 -2.89 4.54 -16.62
C LEU A 374 -3.66 3.68 -15.62
N LEU A 375 -3.25 2.43 -15.39
CA LEU A 375 -3.85 1.54 -14.39
C LEU A 375 -3.84 2.18 -12.99
N ILE A 376 -2.68 2.68 -12.54
CA ILE A 376 -2.50 3.35 -11.23
C ILE A 376 -3.39 4.59 -11.11
N LYS A 377 -3.55 5.37 -12.19
CA LYS A 377 -4.49 6.51 -12.22
C LYS A 377 -5.95 6.07 -12.12
N LEU A 378 -6.35 5.04 -12.87
CA LEU A 378 -7.72 4.51 -12.84
C LEU A 378 -8.07 3.95 -11.45
N HIS A 379 -7.10 3.30 -10.80
CA HIS A 379 -7.18 2.84 -9.41
C HIS A 379 -6.98 3.92 -8.35
N ARG A 380 -6.91 5.20 -8.74
CA ARG A 380 -6.90 6.34 -7.80
C ARG A 380 -5.75 6.29 -6.78
N ILE A 381 -4.58 5.78 -7.15
CA ILE A 381 -3.37 5.78 -6.30
C ILE A 381 -2.20 6.55 -6.93
N TRP A 382 -2.45 7.25 -8.05
CA TRP A 382 -1.42 8.07 -8.69
C TRP A 382 -0.94 9.21 -7.78
N ASP A 383 -1.78 9.73 -6.89
CA ASP A 383 -1.39 10.74 -5.90
C ASP A 383 -0.31 10.23 -4.93
N LEU A 384 -0.35 8.96 -4.53
CA LEU A 384 0.68 8.32 -3.71
C LEU A 384 1.99 8.14 -4.49
N LEU A 385 1.89 7.69 -5.74
CA LEU A 385 3.05 7.28 -6.53
C LEU A 385 3.63 8.39 -7.42
N ARG A 386 2.96 9.52 -7.64
CA ARG A 386 3.38 10.51 -8.66
C ARG A 386 4.73 11.16 -8.39
N HIS A 387 5.10 11.25 -7.13
CA HIS A 387 6.38 11.82 -6.71
C HIS A 387 7.46 10.75 -6.90
N ASN A 388 8.69 11.19 -7.21
CA ASN A 388 9.84 10.30 -7.33
C ASN A 388 9.70 9.20 -8.42
N GLN A 389 9.06 9.53 -9.55
CA GLN A 389 8.96 8.64 -10.71
C GLN A 389 9.93 9.07 -11.80
N TYR A 390 10.74 8.12 -12.27
CA TYR A 390 11.81 8.35 -13.24
C TYR A 390 11.70 7.36 -14.40
N ALA A 391 12.10 7.80 -15.59
CA ALA A 391 12.03 6.95 -16.77
C ALA A 391 13.15 5.90 -16.75
N LYS A 392 14.33 6.30 -16.27
CA LYS A 392 15.52 5.46 -16.21
C LYS A 392 16.13 5.50 -14.81
N PRO A 393 16.76 4.40 -14.34
CA PRO A 393 17.40 4.38 -13.03
C PRO A 393 18.49 5.46 -12.84
N VAL A 394 19.20 5.77 -13.92
CA VAL A 394 20.24 6.81 -14.01
C VAL A 394 19.75 8.21 -13.59
N GLU A 395 18.45 8.50 -13.71
CA GLU A 395 17.89 9.82 -13.39
C GLU A 395 17.73 10.02 -11.87
N ILE A 396 17.58 8.93 -11.10
CA ILE A 396 17.47 9.00 -9.63
C ILE A 396 18.77 9.51 -9.02
N VAL A 397 19.91 9.23 -9.65
CA VAL A 397 21.24 9.61 -9.15
C VAL A 397 21.30 11.09 -8.74
N SER A 398 20.64 11.98 -9.49
CA SER A 398 20.55 13.42 -9.18
C SER A 398 20.03 13.73 -7.77
N ARG A 399 19.23 12.86 -7.16
CA ARG A 399 18.70 12.98 -5.80
C ARG A 399 19.67 12.55 -4.72
N PHE A 400 20.62 11.68 -5.08
CA PHE A 400 21.64 11.21 -4.16
C PHE A 400 22.91 12.05 -4.19
N LEU A 401 22.99 13.05 -5.08
CA LEU A 401 24.12 13.96 -5.13
C LEU A 401 24.07 14.94 -3.96
N THR A 402 25.08 14.91 -3.09
CA THR A 402 25.25 15.90 -2.02
C THR A 402 25.81 17.22 -2.57
N ASP A 403 25.53 18.35 -1.90
CA ASP A 403 25.87 19.73 -2.29
C ASP A 403 27.35 20.02 -2.65
N ASN A 404 28.27 19.10 -2.37
CA ASN A 404 29.72 19.29 -2.54
C ASN A 404 30.30 18.88 -3.91
N ASN A 405 29.52 18.76 -4.98
CA ASN A 405 29.98 18.34 -6.33
C ASN A 405 30.67 16.96 -6.43
N HIS A 406 30.98 16.31 -5.31
CA HIS A 406 31.35 14.90 -5.24
C HIS A 406 30.09 14.07 -5.07
N SER A 407 29.78 13.25 -6.07
CA SER A 407 28.63 12.36 -6.04
C SER A 407 28.98 11.11 -5.24
N PRO A 408 28.22 10.73 -4.20
CA PRO A 408 28.46 9.47 -3.53
C PRO A 408 28.24 8.33 -4.52
N LEU A 409 29.29 7.55 -4.77
CA LEU A 409 29.20 6.28 -5.48
C LEU A 409 28.59 5.26 -4.51
N TYR A 410 27.41 4.76 -4.83
CA TYR A 410 26.87 3.60 -4.13
C TYR A 410 27.24 2.35 -4.90
N GLU A 411 27.56 1.30 -4.15
CA GLU A 411 28.01 0.03 -4.70
C GLU A 411 27.19 -1.12 -4.15
N ALA A 412 26.91 -2.09 -5.01
CA ALA A 412 26.28 -3.34 -4.66
C ALA A 412 27.13 -4.51 -5.17
N VAL A 413 27.41 -5.48 -4.30
CA VAL A 413 28.19 -6.67 -4.63
C VAL A 413 27.39 -7.91 -4.26
N TYR A 414 27.16 -8.77 -5.24
CA TYR A 414 26.40 -10.01 -5.06
C TYR A 414 26.91 -11.10 -6.01
N GLN A 415 26.47 -12.34 -5.80
CA GLN A 415 26.89 -13.49 -6.60
C GLN A 415 25.70 -14.06 -7.38
N GLU A 416 25.92 -14.37 -8.65
CA GLU A 416 24.89 -14.94 -9.53
C GLU A 416 25.51 -15.92 -10.52
N LYS A 417 25.02 -17.16 -10.57
CA LYS A 417 25.42 -18.20 -11.56
C LYS A 417 26.93 -18.31 -11.82
N GLY A 418 27.75 -18.26 -10.77
CA GLY A 418 29.20 -18.38 -10.88
C GLY A 418 29.95 -17.07 -11.20
N PHE A 419 29.23 -15.94 -11.28
CA PHE A 419 29.80 -14.60 -11.37
C PHE A 419 29.68 -13.87 -10.03
N VAL A 420 30.65 -13.00 -9.75
CA VAL A 420 30.47 -11.85 -8.86
C VAL A 420 30.00 -10.68 -9.71
N VAL A 421 28.92 -10.03 -9.30
CA VAL A 421 28.39 -8.85 -9.96
C VAL A 421 28.70 -7.63 -9.11
N LEU A 422 29.41 -6.67 -9.69
CA LEU A 422 29.66 -5.35 -9.13
C LEU A 422 28.73 -4.36 -9.83
N SER A 423 27.74 -3.82 -9.12
CA SER A 423 26.83 -2.79 -9.63
C SER A 423 27.15 -1.44 -9.00
N PHE A 424 27.17 -0.39 -9.82
CA PHE A 424 27.46 0.97 -9.37
C PHE A 424 26.28 1.90 -9.64
N LEU A 425 25.82 2.60 -8.61
CA LEU A 425 24.82 3.66 -8.69
C LEU A 425 25.52 4.99 -8.47
N GLY A 426 25.52 5.84 -9.50
CA GLY A 426 26.15 7.16 -9.43
C GLY A 426 27.25 7.41 -10.46
N ARG A 427 28.25 8.21 -10.08
CA ARG A 427 29.40 8.58 -10.92
C ARG A 427 30.63 7.80 -10.47
N LEU A 428 31.33 7.20 -11.43
CA LEU A 428 32.59 6.49 -11.22
C LEU A 428 33.76 7.45 -11.50
N ASP A 429 33.90 8.50 -10.69
CA ASP A 429 34.85 9.60 -10.94
C ASP A 429 35.79 9.95 -9.77
N ASN A 430 35.65 9.27 -8.63
CA ASN A 430 36.48 9.52 -7.45
C ASN A 430 36.78 8.22 -6.70
N HIS A 431 37.44 7.27 -7.36
CA HIS A 431 37.96 6.11 -6.63
C HIS A 431 39.20 6.53 -5.83
N GLN A 432 38.99 6.67 -4.52
CA GLN A 432 40.04 6.41 -3.54
C GLN A 432 40.68 5.04 -3.84
N ASP A 433 41.97 4.94 -3.56
CA ASP A 433 42.91 3.86 -3.92
C ASP A 433 42.30 2.54 -4.43
N TYR A 434 42.61 2.19 -5.68
CA TYR A 434 42.26 0.89 -6.30
C TYR A 434 42.60 -0.29 -5.38
N GLU A 435 43.69 -0.20 -4.64
CA GLU A 435 44.15 -1.23 -3.71
C GLU A 435 43.13 -1.46 -2.58
N GLN A 436 42.59 -0.39 -1.99
CA GLN A 436 41.59 -0.48 -0.94
C GLN A 436 40.28 -1.11 -1.44
N TYR A 437 39.91 -0.81 -2.69
CA TYR A 437 38.74 -1.41 -3.33
C TYR A 437 38.95 -2.89 -3.64
N TYR A 438 40.11 -3.24 -4.20
CA TYR A 438 40.44 -4.63 -4.50
C TYR A 438 40.51 -5.45 -3.23
N GLU A 439 41.17 -4.98 -2.17
CA GLU A 439 41.21 -5.65 -0.86
C GLU A 439 39.81 -5.87 -0.28
N LYS A 440 38.92 -4.87 -0.37
CA LYS A 440 37.53 -4.97 0.10
C LYS A 440 36.76 -6.13 -0.56
N TYR A 441 37.05 -6.42 -1.83
CA TYR A 441 36.34 -7.44 -2.61
C TYR A 441 37.18 -8.64 -3.02
N ALA A 442 38.44 -8.71 -2.59
CA ALA A 442 39.39 -9.76 -2.95
C ALA A 442 38.81 -11.13 -2.64
N THR A 443 38.20 -11.30 -1.46
CA THR A 443 37.56 -12.55 -1.02
C THR A 443 36.47 -13.04 -1.96
N PHE A 444 35.74 -12.12 -2.61
CA PHE A 444 34.68 -12.46 -3.57
C PHE A 444 35.27 -12.71 -4.97
N LEU A 445 36.18 -11.85 -5.41
CA LEU A 445 36.78 -11.87 -6.74
C LEU A 445 37.75 -13.06 -6.94
N HIS A 446 38.35 -13.58 -5.87
CA HIS A 446 39.30 -14.69 -5.93
C HIS A 446 38.70 -16.05 -6.34
N LEU A 447 37.38 -16.24 -6.35
CA LEU A 447 36.78 -17.55 -6.64
C LEU A 447 35.96 -17.62 -7.93
N LYS A 448 35.63 -16.49 -8.58
CA LYS A 448 34.59 -16.43 -9.63
C LYS A 448 34.91 -15.43 -10.73
N HIS A 449 34.25 -15.59 -11.88
CA HIS A 449 34.26 -14.59 -12.96
C HIS A 449 33.57 -13.30 -12.50
N CYS A 450 33.84 -12.17 -13.15
CA CYS A 450 33.27 -10.88 -12.73
C CYS A 450 32.42 -10.24 -13.82
N ILE A 451 31.29 -9.65 -13.42
CA ILE A 451 30.48 -8.75 -14.24
C ILE A 451 30.45 -7.40 -13.55
N VAL A 452 30.77 -6.33 -14.28
CA VAL A 452 30.51 -4.96 -13.82
C VAL A 452 29.25 -4.46 -14.52
N ASP A 453 28.20 -4.25 -13.74
CA ASP A 453 26.93 -3.72 -14.19
C ASP A 453 26.88 -2.20 -14.03
N LEU A 454 26.84 -1.52 -15.17
CA LEU A 454 26.86 -0.07 -15.27
C LEU A 454 25.47 0.51 -15.54
N GLY A 455 24.40 -0.28 -15.39
CA GLY A 455 23.02 0.17 -15.65
C GLY A 455 22.55 1.36 -14.80
N TYR A 456 23.20 1.57 -13.65
CA TYR A 456 22.93 2.66 -12.70
C TYR A 456 24.05 3.73 -12.69
N CYS A 457 25.03 3.60 -13.58
CA CYS A 457 26.16 4.52 -13.68
C CYS A 457 25.87 5.65 -14.69
N THR A 458 26.10 6.90 -14.28
CA THR A 458 25.84 8.10 -15.11
C THR A 458 27.07 8.58 -15.87
N TYR A 459 28.25 8.33 -15.33
CA TYR A 459 29.50 8.93 -15.80
C TYR A 459 30.68 8.11 -15.30
N ILE A 460 31.70 7.95 -16.15
CA ILE A 460 32.97 7.32 -15.80
C ILE A 460 34.09 8.24 -16.27
N ASP A 461 35.01 8.59 -15.38
CA ASP A 461 36.18 9.40 -15.70
C ASP A 461 37.40 8.53 -16.08
N ASN A 462 38.57 9.15 -16.25
CA ASN A 462 39.81 8.43 -16.54
C ASN A 462 40.23 7.50 -15.38
N LEU A 463 39.97 7.87 -14.13
CA LEU A 463 40.27 7.03 -12.96
C LEU A 463 39.36 5.80 -12.93
N GLY A 464 38.07 5.96 -13.20
CA GLY A 464 37.10 4.86 -13.32
C GLY A 464 37.44 3.90 -14.46
N ILE A 465 37.87 4.40 -15.63
CA ILE A 465 38.38 3.55 -16.72
C ILE A 465 39.64 2.80 -16.27
N THR A 466 40.57 3.48 -15.60
CA THR A 466 41.79 2.87 -15.08
C THR A 466 41.49 1.76 -14.08
N PHE A 467 40.50 1.98 -13.20
CA PHE A 467 39.98 0.98 -12.28
C PHE A 467 39.50 -0.27 -13.03
N LEU A 468 38.64 -0.12 -14.04
CA LEU A 468 38.14 -1.25 -14.84
C LEU A 468 39.26 -2.00 -15.57
N MET A 469 40.26 -1.28 -16.07
CA MET A 469 41.44 -1.87 -16.72
C MET A 469 42.30 -2.66 -15.75
N LYS A 470 42.56 -2.13 -14.55
CA LYS A 470 43.32 -2.84 -13.50
C LYS A 470 42.58 -4.10 -13.04
N LEU A 471 41.27 -3.99 -12.79
CA LEU A 471 40.42 -5.12 -12.42
C LEU A 471 40.45 -6.21 -13.50
N ARG A 472 40.32 -5.83 -14.78
CA ARG A 472 40.44 -6.76 -15.91
C ARG A 472 41.80 -7.45 -15.93
N LYS A 473 42.88 -6.70 -15.79
CA LYS A 473 44.26 -7.23 -15.82
C LYS A 473 44.46 -8.28 -14.72
N GLN A 474 43.98 -7.99 -13.51
CA GLN A 474 44.07 -8.89 -12.37
C GLN A 474 43.25 -10.17 -12.59
N LEU A 475 42.00 -10.05 -13.05
CA LEU A 475 41.17 -11.22 -13.34
C LEU A 475 41.78 -12.10 -14.44
N ILE A 476 42.36 -11.52 -15.49
CA ILE A 476 43.07 -12.27 -16.53
C ILE A 476 44.29 -13.01 -15.97
N TYR A 477 45.06 -12.38 -15.08
CA TYR A 477 46.20 -13.01 -14.41
C TYR A 477 45.76 -14.26 -13.62
N GLU A 478 44.57 -14.22 -13.02
CA GLU A 478 43.96 -15.33 -12.30
C GLU A 478 43.18 -16.32 -13.20
N GLY A 479 43.27 -16.19 -14.53
CA GLY A 479 42.59 -17.07 -15.49
C GLY A 479 41.07 -16.85 -15.61
N LYS A 480 40.57 -15.68 -15.20
CA LYS A 480 39.14 -15.33 -15.16
C LYS A 480 38.79 -14.28 -16.21
N THR A 481 37.50 -14.03 -16.35
CA THR A 481 36.96 -13.07 -17.32
C THR A 481 36.24 -11.92 -16.61
N LEU A 482 36.33 -10.74 -17.22
CA LEU A 482 35.56 -9.56 -16.87
C LEU A 482 34.60 -9.22 -18.01
N ARG A 483 33.31 -9.06 -17.69
CA ARG A 483 32.28 -8.60 -18.61
C ARG A 483 31.70 -7.28 -18.13
N LEU A 484 31.30 -6.43 -19.06
CA LEU A 484 30.55 -5.21 -18.74
C LEU A 484 29.11 -5.37 -19.20
N ALA A 485 28.16 -4.90 -18.38
CA ALA A 485 26.74 -4.99 -18.67
C ALA A 485 26.04 -3.63 -18.57
N ALA A 486 24.96 -3.47 -19.34
CA ALA A 486 24.02 -2.36 -19.25
C ALA A 486 24.65 -0.96 -19.38
N LEU A 487 25.66 -0.80 -20.23
CA LEU A 487 26.22 0.52 -20.55
C LEU A 487 25.15 1.41 -21.20
N SER A 488 24.98 2.62 -20.65
CA SER A 488 24.19 3.65 -21.31
C SER A 488 24.85 4.09 -22.64
N PRO A 489 24.08 4.62 -23.61
CA PRO A 489 24.63 5.16 -24.84
C PRO A 489 25.71 6.24 -24.61
N GLU A 490 25.54 7.05 -23.56
CA GLU A 490 26.49 8.07 -23.13
C GLU A 490 27.82 7.45 -22.67
N LEU A 491 27.78 6.43 -21.81
CA LEU A 491 28.98 5.70 -21.38
C LEU A 491 29.65 4.98 -22.56
N HIS A 492 28.86 4.40 -23.46
CA HIS A 492 29.40 3.73 -24.65
C HIS A 492 30.18 4.71 -25.55
N ARG A 493 29.70 5.95 -25.69
CA ARG A 493 30.43 7.02 -26.40
C ARG A 493 31.74 7.36 -25.67
N GLN A 494 31.74 7.48 -24.35
CA GLN A 494 32.95 7.73 -23.58
C GLN A 494 34.00 6.62 -23.76
N PHE A 495 33.58 5.35 -23.72
CA PHE A 495 34.47 4.20 -23.95
C PHE A 495 35.06 4.17 -25.35
N THR A 496 34.26 4.58 -26.34
CA THR A 496 34.70 4.67 -27.73
C THR A 496 35.71 5.80 -27.91
N LEU A 497 35.44 6.98 -27.34
CA LEU A 497 36.35 8.13 -27.38
C LEU A 497 37.67 7.85 -26.63
N ALA A 498 37.61 7.13 -25.52
CA ALA A 498 38.79 6.71 -24.76
C ALA A 498 39.53 5.53 -25.42
N GLY A 499 39.02 4.94 -26.51
CA GLY A 499 39.66 3.84 -27.22
C GLY A 499 39.68 2.51 -26.46
N VAL A 500 38.86 2.36 -25.42
CA VAL A 500 38.86 1.17 -24.54
C VAL A 500 37.71 0.20 -24.82
N SER A 501 36.75 0.57 -25.69
CA SER A 501 35.56 -0.24 -25.99
C SER A 501 35.90 -1.67 -26.44
N SER A 502 36.95 -1.84 -27.25
CA SER A 502 37.41 -3.15 -27.75
C SER A 502 38.10 -4.02 -26.69
N LEU A 503 38.48 -3.46 -25.54
CA LEU A 503 39.15 -4.18 -24.48
C LEU A 503 38.18 -5.03 -23.64
N PHE A 504 36.89 -4.70 -23.66
CA PHE A 504 35.88 -5.32 -22.81
C PHE A 504 34.84 -6.08 -23.63
N ALA A 505 34.38 -7.22 -23.10
CA ALA A 505 33.16 -7.86 -23.59
C ALA A 505 31.94 -7.10 -23.02
N ILE A 506 31.25 -6.34 -23.87
CA ILE A 506 30.15 -5.46 -23.49
C ILE A 506 28.81 -6.08 -23.92
N TYR A 507 27.90 -6.23 -22.97
CA TYR A 507 26.55 -6.78 -23.18
C TYR A 507 25.49 -5.72 -22.89
N ARG A 508 24.33 -5.81 -23.55
CA ARG A 508 23.27 -4.79 -23.42
C ARG A 508 22.57 -4.88 -22.07
N THR A 509 22.47 -6.07 -21.51
CA THR A 509 21.82 -6.31 -20.22
C THR A 509 22.70 -7.18 -19.33
N LEU A 510 22.44 -7.11 -18.03
CA LEU A 510 23.08 -8.01 -17.05
C LEU A 510 22.77 -9.48 -17.35
N GLU A 511 21.57 -9.80 -17.84
CA GLU A 511 21.18 -11.17 -18.16
C GLU A 511 21.94 -11.73 -19.35
N GLU A 512 22.11 -10.93 -20.40
CA GLU A 512 22.96 -11.31 -21.53
C GLU A 512 24.39 -11.55 -21.07
N ALA A 513 24.91 -10.71 -20.17
CA ALA A 513 26.26 -10.88 -19.61
C ALA A 513 26.41 -12.14 -18.76
N ILE A 514 25.34 -12.60 -18.10
CA ILE A 514 25.34 -13.83 -17.29
C ILE A 514 25.16 -15.08 -18.15
N ARG A 515 24.36 -15.00 -19.23
CA ARG A 515 24.06 -16.14 -20.13
C ARG A 515 25.12 -16.37 -21.21
N GLY A 516 25.71 -15.29 -21.74
CA GLY A 516 26.77 -15.35 -22.75
C GLY A 516 28.07 -15.89 -22.19
#